data_AF-D3L6Z8-F1
#
_entry.id   AF-D3L6Z8-F1
#
_cell.length_a   1.000
_cell.length_b   1.000
_cell.length_c   1.000
_cell.angle_alpha   90.00
_cell.angle_beta   90.00
_cell.angle_gamma   90.00
#
_symmetry.space_group_name_H-M   'P 1'
#
loop_
_entity.id
_entity.type
_entity.pdbx_description
1 polymer ?
#
loop_
_entity_poly.entity_id
_entity_poly.type
_entity_poly.pdbx_seq_one_letter_code
_entity_poly.pdbx_strand_id
1 'polypeptide(L)'
;MPLIINAAMKPIPTQYKPLHSVDIDNKTENHANVERSDVTAITAASIVIESVVAIELAKIILDTFDSSSFTRLKEQLYSYRKEIKEY
;
A
#
# COMPACT_ATOMS: atom_id res chain seq x y z
N MET A 1 15.65 9.89 11.45
CA MET A 1 15.90 9.38 10.09
C MET A 1 14.57 9.17 9.38
N PRO A 2 14.49 9.32 8.04
CA PRO A 2 13.28 9.01 7.29
C PRO A 2 13.01 7.49 7.24
N LEU A 3 11.74 7.11 7.14
CA LEU A 3 11.32 5.75 6.85
C LEU A 3 11.45 5.49 5.35
N ILE A 4 12.17 4.44 4.96
CA ILE A 4 12.40 4.08 3.55
C ILE A 4 11.74 2.74 3.28
N ILE A 5 10.85 2.72 2.28
CA ILE A 5 10.07 1.53 1.91
C ILE A 5 10.25 1.27 0.42
N ASN A 6 10.69 0.06 0.11
CA ASN A 6 10.82 -0.43 -1.26
C ASN A 6 9.74 -1.48 -1.52
N ALA A 7 9.01 -1.35 -2.61
CA ALA A 7 7.97 -2.28 -3.02
C ALA A 7 8.18 -2.71 -4.46
N ALA A 8 7.90 -3.98 -4.75
CA ALA A 8 7.93 -4.52 -6.10
C ALA A 8 6.51 -4.82 -6.56
N MET A 9 6.08 -4.16 -7.64
CA MET A 9 4.83 -4.46 -8.31
C MET A 9 5.14 -5.32 -9.55
N LYS A 10 4.57 -6.52 -9.62
CA LYS A 10 4.62 -7.31 -10.87
C LYS A 10 3.93 -6.53 -12.01
N PRO A 11 4.32 -6.74 -13.29
CA PRO A 11 3.57 -6.20 -14.41
C PRO A 11 2.08 -6.59 -14.35
N ILE A 12 1.24 -5.74 -14.93
CA ILE A 12 -0.20 -6.04 -15.00
C ILE A 12 -0.39 -7.34 -15.78
N PRO A 13 -1.16 -8.32 -15.26
CA PRO A 13 -1.14 -9.68 -15.81
C PRO A 13 -1.73 -9.80 -17.21
N THR A 14 -2.80 -9.05 -17.49
CA THR A 14 -3.52 -9.10 -18.76
C THR A 14 -2.80 -8.23 -19.80
N GLN A 15 -2.56 -8.81 -20.98
CA GLN A 15 -1.77 -8.17 -22.04
C GLN A 15 -2.58 -8.16 -23.35
N TYR A 16 -2.44 -7.09 -24.13
CA TYR A 16 -3.03 -7.01 -25.47
C TYR A 16 -2.53 -8.06 -26.46
N LYS A 17 -1.33 -8.61 -26.21
CA LYS A 17 -0.87 -9.86 -26.82
C LYS A 17 -1.07 -10.96 -25.78
N PRO A 18 -2.20 -11.68 -25.79
CA PRO A 18 -2.53 -12.57 -24.69
C PRO A 18 -1.60 -13.77 -24.66
N LEU A 19 -1.23 -14.19 -23.45
CA LEU A 19 -0.44 -15.40 -23.23
C LEU A 19 -1.31 -16.65 -23.40
N HIS A 20 -0.65 -17.80 -23.56
CA HIS A 20 -1.31 -19.10 -23.54
C HIS A 20 -1.95 -19.36 -22.18
N SER A 21 -3.14 -19.91 -22.22
CA SER A 21 -3.98 -20.26 -21.08
C SER A 21 -4.76 -21.55 -21.42
N VAL A 22 -5.66 -21.94 -20.53
CA VAL A 22 -6.54 -23.11 -20.70
C VAL A 22 -7.97 -22.70 -20.39
N ASP A 23 -8.90 -23.11 -21.25
CA ASP A 23 -10.33 -22.95 -21.00
C ASP A 23 -10.76 -23.90 -19.86
N ILE A 24 -11.42 -23.33 -18.84
CA ILE A 24 -11.75 -24.07 -17.61
C ILE A 24 -12.88 -25.09 -17.80
N ASP A 25 -13.74 -24.94 -18.80
CA ASP A 25 -14.89 -25.80 -19.01
C ASP A 25 -14.50 -27.04 -19.81
N ASN A 26 -13.73 -26.86 -20.88
CA ASN A 26 -13.35 -27.94 -21.80
C ASN A 26 -11.89 -28.41 -21.66
N LYS A 27 -11.06 -27.73 -20.85
CA LYS A 27 -9.64 -28.03 -20.60
C LYS A 27 -8.75 -27.98 -21.85
N THR A 28 -9.17 -27.24 -22.88
CA THR A 28 -8.40 -27.09 -24.12
C THR A 28 -7.54 -25.82 -24.10
N GLU A 29 -6.50 -25.78 -24.94
CA GLU A 29 -5.64 -24.61 -25.09
C GLU A 29 -6.45 -23.40 -25.59
N ASN A 30 -6.28 -22.26 -24.92
CA ASN A 30 -6.90 -21.00 -25.32
C ASN A 30 -5.98 -19.83 -24.96
N HIS A 31 -6.30 -18.63 -25.42
CA HIS A 31 -5.61 -17.41 -25.02
C HIS A 31 -6.23 -16.80 -23.75
N ALA A 32 -5.42 -16.11 -22.94
CA ALA A 32 -5.92 -15.38 -21.78
C ALA A 32 -6.86 -14.23 -22.18
N ASN A 33 -7.82 -13.87 -21.33
CA ASN A 33 -8.71 -12.73 -21.57
C ASN A 33 -7.98 -11.39 -21.41
N VAL A 34 -8.42 -10.39 -22.18
CA VAL A 34 -7.92 -9.01 -22.10
C VAL A 34 -8.92 -8.15 -21.32
N GLU A 35 -8.59 -7.87 -20.06
CA GLU A 35 -9.49 -7.15 -19.15
C GLU A 35 -9.16 -5.67 -19.00
N ARG A 36 -7.88 -5.30 -19.13
CA ARG A 36 -7.40 -3.92 -18.97
C ARG A 36 -6.44 -3.53 -20.09
N SER A 37 -6.31 -2.21 -20.28
CA SER A 37 -5.56 -1.62 -21.39
C SER A 37 -4.30 -0.85 -20.98
N ASP A 38 -4.12 -0.60 -19.68
CA ASP A 38 -2.98 0.14 -19.18
C ASP A 38 -1.68 -0.68 -19.27
N VAL A 39 -0.62 -0.05 -19.79
CA VAL A 39 0.70 -0.69 -19.94
C VAL A 39 1.39 -0.83 -18.58
N THR A 40 1.22 0.15 -17.69
CA THR A 40 1.80 0.16 -16.35
C THR A 40 0.91 0.92 -15.37
N ALA A 41 0.94 0.50 -14.11
CA ALA A 41 0.27 1.17 -12.99
C ALA A 41 1.22 1.47 -11.82
N ILE A 42 2.53 1.51 -12.05
CA ILE A 42 3.54 1.72 -10.98
C ILE A 42 3.30 3.05 -10.23
N THR A 43 2.98 4.13 -10.95
CA THR A 43 2.70 5.44 -10.33
C THR A 43 1.43 5.42 -9.48
N ALA A 44 0.37 4.74 -9.93
CA ALA A 44 -0.83 4.58 -9.14
C ALA A 44 -0.55 3.71 -7.90
N ALA A 45 0.22 2.64 -8.07
CA ALA A 45 0.61 1.76 -6.99
C ALA A 45 1.46 2.47 -5.92
N SER A 46 2.33 3.42 -6.29
CA SER A 46 3.13 4.17 -5.29
C SER A 46 2.25 4.99 -4.35
N ILE A 47 1.17 5.60 -4.85
CA ILE A 47 0.20 6.33 -4.02
C ILE A 47 -0.58 5.39 -3.10
N VAL A 48 -0.95 4.20 -3.61
CA VAL A 48 -1.59 3.17 -2.79
C VAL A 48 -0.65 2.73 -1.66
N ILE A 49 0.63 2.50 -1.96
CA ILE A 49 1.64 2.12 -0.98
C ILE A 49 1.80 3.22 0.09
N GLU A 50 1.93 4.48 -0.31
CA GLU A 50 2.01 5.62 0.62
C GLU A 50 0.80 5.66 1.55
N SER A 51 -0.40 5.50 1.00
CA SER A 51 -1.65 5.53 1.75
C SER A 51 -1.73 4.39 2.77
N VAL A 52 -1.36 3.17 2.38
CA VAL A 52 -1.35 2.01 3.28
C VAL A 52 -0.32 2.21 4.40
N VAL A 53 0.87 2.72 4.08
CA VAL A 53 1.90 3.01 5.08
C VAL A 53 1.42 4.07 6.07
N ALA A 54 0.78 5.15 5.59
CA ALA A 54 0.22 6.18 6.45
C ALA A 54 -0.83 5.61 7.42
N ILE A 55 -1.69 4.70 6.95
CA ILE A 55 -2.68 4.00 7.78
C ILE A 55 -2.00 3.17 8.87
N GLU A 56 -0.97 2.38 8.53
CA GLU A 56 -0.27 1.54 9.51
C GLU A 56 0.50 2.37 10.55
N LEU A 57 1.13 3.47 10.13
CA LEU A 57 1.76 4.41 11.07
C LEU A 57 0.74 5.08 11.98
N ALA A 58 -0.42 5.48 11.43
CA ALA A 58 -1.49 6.10 12.22
C ALA A 58 -2.04 5.13 13.27
N LYS A 59 -2.26 3.86 12.93
CA LYS A 59 -2.70 2.83 13.90
C LYS A 59 -1.76 2.75 15.10
N ILE A 60 -0.46 2.61 14.85
CA ILE A 60 0.53 2.49 15.92
C ILE A 60 0.57 3.75 16.80
N ILE A 61 0.45 4.94 16.20
CA ILE A 61 0.36 6.20 16.95
C ILE A 61 -0.90 6.21 17.84
N LEU A 62 -2.04 5.77 17.31
CA LEU A 62 -3.33 5.73 18.04
C LEU A 62 -3.41 4.61 19.08
N ASP A 63 -2.61 3.55 18.94
CA ASP A 63 -2.47 2.49 19.94
C ASP A 63 -1.52 2.91 21.08
N THR A 64 -0.58 3.82 20.79
CA THR A 64 0.41 4.32 21.76
C THR A 64 -0.12 5.47 22.62
N PHE A 65 -0.98 6.31 22.05
CA PHE A 65 -1.48 7.54 22.67
C PHE A 65 -3.01 7.58 22.72
N ASP A 66 -3.59 8.52 23.46
CA ASP A 66 -5.04 8.68 23.57
C ASP A 66 -5.68 9.01 22.21
N SER A 67 -6.38 8.04 21.64
CA SER A 67 -7.07 8.11 20.35
C SER A 67 -8.52 8.59 20.44
N SER A 68 -9.04 8.82 21.65
CA SER A 68 -10.43 9.29 21.87
C SER A 68 -10.59 10.80 21.75
N SER A 69 -9.49 11.57 21.76
CA SER A 69 -9.49 13.02 21.56
C SER A 69 -8.27 13.47 20.79
N PHE A 70 -8.50 14.12 19.65
CA PHE A 70 -7.41 14.64 18.82
C PHE A 70 -6.57 15.72 19.53
N THR A 71 -7.16 16.49 20.46
CA THR A 71 -6.42 17.47 21.25
C THR A 71 -5.44 16.79 22.19
N ARG A 72 -5.90 15.80 22.97
CA ARG A 72 -5.05 15.07 23.92
C ARG A 72 -3.99 14.23 23.20
N LEU A 73 -4.32 13.63 22.06
CA LEU A 73 -3.36 12.95 21.19
C LEU A 73 -2.16 13.85 20.86
N LYS A 74 -2.41 15.10 20.44
CA LYS A 74 -1.35 16.05 20.10
C LYS A 74 -0.50 16.44 21.30
N GLU A 75 -1.13 16.69 22.45
CA GLU A 75 -0.44 17.08 23.69
C GLU A 75 0.47 15.96 24.20
N GLN A 76 0.00 14.72 24.18
CA GLN A 76 0.78 13.55 24.55
C GLN A 76 1.95 13.33 23.60
N LEU A 77 1.70 13.39 22.29
CA LEU A 77 2.75 13.25 21.27
C LEU A 77 3.82 14.35 21.39
N TYR A 78 3.42 15.59 21.69
CA TYR A 78 4.35 16.70 21.94
C TYR A 78 5.21 16.45 23.18
N SER A 79 4.58 16.06 24.29
CA SER A 79 5.28 15.77 25.55
C SER A 79 6.28 14.63 25.38
N TYR A 80 5.87 13.53 24.72
CA TYR A 80 6.74 12.40 24.40
C TYR A 80 7.96 12.83 23.56
N ARG A 81 7.74 13.64 22.52
CA ARG A 81 8.86 14.16 21.69
C ARG A 81 9.81 15.06 22.48
N LYS A 82 9.29 15.81 23.47
CA LYS A 82 10.11 16.67 24.35
C LYS A 82 10.98 15.82 25.28
N GLU A 83 10.38 14.83 25.94
CA GLU A 83 11.09 13.88 26.81
C GLU A 83 12.26 13.20 26.09
N ILE A 84 12.01 12.64 24.89
CA ILE A 84 13.05 11.96 24.10
C ILE A 84 14.16 12.90 23.64
N LYS A 85 13.89 14.21 23.53
CA LYS A 85 14.89 15.20 23.12
C LYS A 85 15.76 15.66 24.30
N GLU A 86 15.23 15.63 25.51
CA GLU A 86 15.92 16.02 26.74
C GLU A 86 16.76 14.87 27.34
N TYR A 87 16.54 13.63 26.87
CA TYR A 87 17.37 12.46 27.14
C TYR A 87 18.67 12.47 26.32
#